data_AF-V5I8B6-F1
#
_entry.id   AF-V5I8B6-F1
#
_cell.length_a   1.000
_cell.length_b   1.000
_cell.length_c   1.000
_cell.angle_alpha   90.00
_cell.angle_beta   90.00
_cell.angle_gamma   90.00
#
_symmetry.space_group_name_H-M   'P 1'
#
loop_
_entity.id
_entity.type
_entity.pdbx_description
1 polymer ?
#
loop_
_entity_poly.entity_id
_entity_poly.type
_entity_poly.pdbx_seq_one_letter_code
_entity_poly.pdbx_strand_id
1 'polypeptide(L)'
;MLVVNKGGPRVRPLRTAENIGAVLVNVQATPRTSTRHRSQELNISQTMMRILHKDLRLFAYKIPMSQKLKANDHPLHYRFSVRALEQLENDGDFAQKIIFLDEAHL
;
A
#
# COMPACT_ATOMS: atom_id res chain seq x y z
N MET A 1 24.70 33.12 42.28
CA MET A 1 23.88 33.03 41.05
C MET A 1 23.57 31.56 40.83
N LEU A 2 22.29 31.17 40.86
CA LEU A 2 21.84 29.79 40.73
C LEU A 2 21.66 29.43 39.26
N VAL A 3 22.15 28.26 38.83
CA VAL A 3 21.58 27.56 37.66
C VAL A 3 21.38 26.10 38.04
N VAL A 4 20.20 25.80 38.57
CA VAL A 4 19.71 24.43 38.72
C VAL A 4 19.24 23.98 37.33
N ASN A 5 19.93 23.01 36.76
CA ASN A 5 19.55 22.39 35.49
C ASN A 5 18.26 21.58 35.69
N LYS A 6 17.09 22.19 35.42
CA LYS A 6 15.80 21.50 35.41
C LYS A 6 15.56 20.81 34.06
N GLY A 7 16.24 19.69 33.84
CA GLY A 7 15.86 18.76 32.78
C GLY A 7 14.66 17.93 33.25
N GLY A 8 13.45 18.28 32.79
CA GLY A 8 12.25 17.47 33.06
C GLY A 8 12.36 16.04 32.52
N PRO A 9 11.56 15.09 33.01
CA PRO A 9 11.65 13.69 32.59
C PRO A 9 11.50 13.56 31.07
N ARG A 10 12.52 13.01 30.41
CA ARG A 10 12.52 12.73 28.98
C ARG A 10 11.42 11.70 28.69
N VAL A 11 10.33 12.13 28.07
CA VAL A 11 9.22 11.25 27.67
C VAL A 11 9.81 10.09 26.87
N ARG A 12 9.58 8.85 27.34
CA ARG A 12 10.06 7.66 26.65
C ARG A 12 9.50 7.66 25.23
N PRO A 13 10.32 7.41 24.20
CA PRO A 13 9.77 7.32 22.85
C PRO A 13 8.81 6.13 22.82
N LEU A 14 7.52 6.37 22.53
CA LEU A 14 6.53 5.31 22.24
C LEU A 14 6.89 4.47 21.00
N ARG A 15 8.05 4.72 20.40
CA ARG A 15 8.61 4.05 19.23
C ARG A 15 9.55 2.93 19.68
N THR A 16 9.02 1.99 20.46
CA THR A 16 9.72 0.77 20.89
C THR A 16 9.53 -0.33 19.83
N ALA A 17 10.40 -1.33 19.81
CA ALA A 17 10.27 -2.48 18.90
C ALA A 17 8.92 -3.20 19.09
N GLU A 18 8.45 -3.31 20.32
CA GLU A 18 7.15 -3.87 20.68
C GLU A 18 6.00 -3.09 20.03
N ASN A 19 5.99 -1.76 20.17
CA ASN A 19 4.96 -0.92 19.58
C ASN A 19 5.00 -0.92 18.05
N ILE A 20 6.19 -0.99 17.45
CA ILE A 20 6.34 -1.14 15.99
C ILE A 20 5.73 -2.46 15.54
N GLY A 21 6.01 -3.56 16.25
CA GLY A 21 5.42 -4.87 16.00
C GLY A 21 3.90 -4.88 16.16
N ALA A 22 3.38 -4.28 17.24
CA ALA A 22 1.95 -4.18 17.50
C ALA A 22 1.22 -3.40 16.39
N VAL A 23 1.80 -2.29 15.93
CA VAL A 23 1.25 -1.52 14.80
C VAL A 23 1.29 -2.35 13.51
N LEU A 24 2.38 -3.07 13.23
CA LEU A 24 2.49 -3.90 12.03
C LEU A 24 1.41 -4.99 11.98
N VAL A 25 1.27 -5.77 13.06
CA VAL A 25 0.27 -6.84 13.17
C VAL A 25 -1.14 -6.27 13.00
N ASN A 26 -1.42 -5.17 13.67
CA ASN A 26 -2.73 -4.54 13.63
C ASN A 26 -3.04 -3.99 12.22
N VAL A 27 -2.08 -3.38 11.51
CA VAL A 27 -2.26 -2.94 10.11
C VAL A 27 -2.53 -4.12 9.17
N GLN A 28 -1.83 -5.24 9.34
CA GLN A 28 -2.04 -6.44 8.53
C GLN A 28 -3.41 -7.07 8.78
N ALA A 29 -3.86 -7.12 10.04
CA ALA A 29 -5.17 -7.67 10.39
C ALA A 29 -6.34 -6.79 9.92
N THR A 30 -6.20 -5.46 10.00
CA THR A 30 -7.28 -4.51 9.69
C THR A 30 -6.81 -3.36 8.79
N PRO A 31 -6.47 -3.61 7.51
CA PRO A 31 -5.84 -2.61 6.65
C PRO A 31 -6.72 -1.38 6.34
N ARG A 32 -8.05 -1.50 6.50
CA ARG A 32 -9.01 -0.42 6.23
C ARG A 32 -9.23 0.52 7.42
N THR A 33 -8.72 0.18 8.60
CA THR A 33 -8.89 1.01 9.81
C THR A 33 -8.06 2.29 9.69
N SER A 34 -8.71 3.43 9.95
CA SER A 34 -8.06 4.74 9.88
C SER A 34 -6.92 4.85 10.88
N THR A 35 -5.90 5.65 10.54
CA THR A 35 -4.74 5.86 11.41
C THR A 35 -5.12 6.44 12.78
N ARG A 36 -6.16 7.28 12.83
CA ARG A 36 -6.68 7.86 14.07
C ARG A 36 -7.32 6.79 14.97
N HIS A 37 -8.18 5.94 14.41
CA HIS A 37 -8.82 4.87 15.16
C HIS A 37 -7.77 3.88 15.69
N ARG A 38 -6.82 3.52 14.82
CA ARG A 38 -5.68 2.65 15.19
C ARG A 38 -4.85 3.21 16.34
N SER A 39 -4.62 4.52 16.30
CA SER A 39 -3.89 5.23 17.34
C SER A 39 -4.62 5.20 18.69
N GLN A 40 -5.95 5.24 18.67
CA GLN A 40 -6.77 5.15 19.89
C GLN A 40 -6.76 3.72 20.44
N GLU A 41 -6.93 2.71 19.58
CA GLU A 41 -6.86 1.29 19.96
C GLU A 41 -5.54 0.93 20.65
N LEU A 42 -4.42 1.37 20.06
CA LEU A 42 -3.09 1.03 20.56
C LEU A 42 -2.56 2.01 21.61
N ASN A 43 -3.27 3.11 21.88
CA ASN A 43 -2.81 4.22 22.74
C ASN A 43 -1.48 4.87 22.25
N ILE A 44 -1.30 4.97 20.93
CA ILE A 44 -0.08 5.48 20.27
C ILE A 44 -0.43 6.73 19.44
N SER A 45 -0.71 7.87 20.09
CA SER A 45 -1.18 9.08 19.41
C SER A 45 -0.14 9.75 18.51
N GLN A 46 0.90 10.33 19.09
CA GLN A 46 1.84 11.18 18.32
C GLN A 46 2.84 10.38 17.48
N THR A 47 3.05 9.11 17.80
CA THR A 47 4.07 8.27 17.17
C THR A 47 3.55 7.37 16.06
N MET A 48 2.22 7.18 15.91
CA MET A 48 1.64 6.29 14.90
C MET A 48 2.11 6.64 13.48
N MET A 49 2.00 7.91 13.07
CA MET A 49 2.43 8.35 11.74
C MET A 49 3.93 8.14 11.51
N ARG A 50 4.75 8.31 12.55
CA ARG A 50 6.20 8.07 12.48
C ARG A 50 6.49 6.58 12.33
N ILE A 51 5.79 5.72 13.05
CA ILE A 51 5.94 4.27 12.95
C ILE A 51 5.57 3.80 11.55
N LEU A 52 4.41 4.21 11.04
CA LEU A 52 3.96 3.85 9.69
C LEU A 52 4.97 4.30 8.62
N HIS A 53 5.36 5.57 8.59
CA HIS A 53 6.17 6.11 7.50
C HIS A 53 7.67 5.82 7.61
N LYS A 54 8.22 5.82 8.84
CA LYS A 54 9.68 5.77 9.05
C LYS A 54 10.19 4.38 9.43
N ASP A 55 9.43 3.58 10.18
CA ASP A 55 9.83 2.21 10.52
C ASP A 55 9.28 1.20 9.52
N LEU A 56 7.97 1.26 9.26
CA LEU A 56 7.28 0.28 8.43
C LEU A 56 7.27 0.63 6.93
N ARG A 57 7.63 1.88 6.58
CA ARG A 57 7.60 2.41 5.21
C ARG A 57 6.23 2.21 4.52
N LEU A 58 5.16 2.29 5.29
CA LEU A 58 3.78 2.21 4.83
C LEU A 58 3.28 3.62 4.54
N PHE A 59 2.93 3.88 3.29
CA PHE A 59 2.37 5.17 2.85
C PHE A 59 0.92 4.99 2.42
N ALA A 60 0.11 6.04 2.57
CA ALA A 60 -1.24 6.04 2.06
C ALA A 60 -1.21 5.88 0.53
N TYR A 61 -1.60 4.72 0.03
CA TYR A 61 -1.74 4.49 -1.39
C TYR A 61 -3.12 4.94 -1.85
N LYS A 62 -3.16 5.98 -2.68
CA LYS A 62 -4.38 6.40 -3.35
C LYS A 62 -4.58 5.49 -4.55
N ILE A 63 -5.68 4.75 -4.60
CA ILE A 63 -6.11 4.01 -5.79
C ILE A 63 -6.99 4.96 -6.62
N PRO A 64 -6.50 5.56 -7.71
CA PRO A 64 -7.36 6.29 -8.63
C PRO A 64 -8.27 5.29 -9.36
N MET A 65 -9.53 5.21 -8.96
CA MET A 65 -10.54 4.40 -9.65
C MET A 65 -11.13 5.22 -10.81
N SER A 66 -10.37 5.40 -11.90
CA SER A 66 -10.84 6.18 -13.06
C SER A 66 -11.74 5.38 -14.01
N GLN A 67 -11.71 4.05 -13.96
CA GLN A 67 -12.59 3.17 -14.73
C GLN A 67 -13.32 2.18 -13.83
N LYS A 68 -14.64 2.08 -13.99
CA LYS A 68 -15.47 1.11 -13.28
C LYS A 68 -15.19 -0.28 -13.85
N LEU A 69 -14.50 -1.12 -13.10
CA LEU A 69 -14.33 -2.54 -13.44
C LEU A 69 -15.70 -3.23 -13.41
N LYS A 70 -16.14 -3.77 -14.54
CA LYS A 70 -17.34 -4.62 -14.62
C LYS A 70 -16.98 -6.03 -14.14
N ALA A 71 -17.97 -6.75 -13.61
CA ALA A 71 -17.77 -8.12 -13.13
C ALA A 71 -17.20 -9.07 -14.21
N ASN A 72 -17.50 -8.80 -15.48
CA ASN A 72 -17.01 -9.60 -16.61
C ASN A 72 -15.60 -9.24 -17.09
N ASP A 73 -15.04 -8.11 -16.68
CA ASP A 73 -13.74 -7.67 -17.21
C ASP A 73 -12.63 -8.64 -16.78
N HIS A 74 -12.66 -9.09 -15.52
CA HIS A 74 -11.67 -10.05 -15.01
C HIS A 74 -11.67 -11.40 -15.77
N PRO A 75 -12.80 -12.12 -15.92
CA PRO A 75 -12.79 -13.38 -16.67
C PRO A 75 -12.47 -13.18 -18.17
N LEU A 76 -12.85 -12.04 -18.78
CA LEU A 76 -12.52 -11.75 -20.17
C LEU A 76 -11.01 -11.51 -20.34
N HIS A 77 -10.41 -10.70 -19.47
CA HIS A 77 -8.97 -10.45 -19.50
C HIS A 77 -8.18 -11.73 -19.27
N TYR A 78 -8.60 -12.56 -18.31
CA TYR A 78 -7.95 -13.85 -18.04
C TYR A 78 -7.99 -14.77 -19.26
N ARG A 79 -9.18 -14.95 -19.87
CA ARG A 79 -9.33 -15.79 -21.08
C ARG A 79 -8.50 -15.29 -22.25
N PHE A 80 -8.45 -13.97 -22.45
CA PHE A 80 -7.61 -13.36 -23.47
C PHE A 80 -6.14 -13.67 -23.22
N SER A 81 -5.65 -13.45 -21.99
CA SER A 81 -4.24 -13.70 -21.65
C SER A 81 -3.84 -15.16 -21.83
N VAL A 82 -4.68 -16.11 -21.40
CA VAL A 82 -4.41 -17.55 -21.60
C VAL A 82 -4.31 -17.89 -23.08
N ARG A 83 -5.30 -17.46 -23.88
CA ARG A 83 -5.28 -17.67 -25.33
C ARG A 83 -4.05 -17.04 -25.98
N ALA A 84 -3.69 -15.81 -25.60
CA ALA A 84 -2.56 -15.11 -26.17
C ALA A 84 -1.23 -15.82 -25.85
N LEU A 85 -1.09 -16.36 -24.63
CA LEU A 85 0.06 -17.17 -24.24
C LEU A 85 0.15 -18.45 -25.08
N GLU A 86 -0.96 -19.19 -25.22
CA GLU A 86 -1.00 -20.39 -26.06
C GLU A 86 -0.61 -20.09 -27.52
N GLN A 87 -1.04 -18.96 -28.07
CA GLN A 87 -0.68 -18.57 -29.44
C GLN A 87 0.80 -18.19 -29.58
N LEU A 88 1.38 -17.52 -28.57
CA LEU A 88 2.81 -17.20 -28.55
C LEU A 88 3.68 -18.47 -28.46
N GLU A 89 3.22 -19.50 -27.76
CA GLU A 89 3.94 -20.78 -27.65
C GLU A 89 3.84 -21.62 -28.93
N ASN A 90 2.67 -21.64 -29.58
CA ASN A 90 2.40 -22.50 -30.73
C ASN A 90 2.78 -21.87 -32.08
N ASP A 91 2.85 -20.53 -32.17
CA ASP A 91 3.20 -19.80 -33.39
C ASP A 91 4.29 -18.76 -33.10
N GLY A 92 5.53 -19.09 -33.47
CA GLY A 92 6.70 -18.23 -33.25
C GLY A 92 6.63 -16.86 -33.94
N ASP A 93 5.79 -16.73 -34.96
CA ASP A 93 5.57 -15.47 -35.69
C ASP A 93 4.30 -14.74 -35.23
N PHE A 94 3.56 -15.27 -34.26
CA PHE A 94 2.28 -14.72 -33.81
C PHE A 94 2.38 -13.24 -33.43
N ALA A 95 3.43 -12.87 -32.69
CA ALA A 95 3.65 -11.48 -32.28
C ALA A 95 3.84 -10.53 -33.48
N GLN A 96 4.45 -11.00 -34.57
CA GLN A 96 4.70 -10.19 -35.77
C GLN A 96 3.43 -9.98 -36.60
N LYS A 97 2.40 -10.81 -36.40
CA LYS A 97 1.11 -10.72 -37.09
C LYS A 97 0.14 -9.75 -36.42
N ILE A 98 0.45 -9.26 -35.22
CA ILE A 98 -0.43 -8.36 -34.47
C ILE A 98 -0.10 -6.90 -34.81
N ILE A 99 -1.12 -6.16 -35.24
CA ILE A 99 -1.04 -4.71 -35.43
C ILE A 99 -1.98 -4.06 -34.41
N PHE A 100 -1.41 -3.22 -33.54
CA PHE A 100 -2.19 -2.41 -32.61
C PHE A 100 -2.48 -1.06 -33.23
N LEU A 101 -3.76 -0.70 -33.27
CA LEU A 101 -4.23 0.64 -33.59
C LEU A 101 -4.91 1.17 -32.34
N ASP A 102 -4.49 2.35 -31.89
CA ASP A 102 -5.16 3.07 -30.82
C ASP A 102 -5.67 4.39 -31.37
N GLU A 103 -6.90 4.74 -31.02
CA GLU A 103 -7.50 6.02 -31.36
C GLU A 103 -7.01 7.09 -30.38
N ALA A 104 -5.70 7.32 -30.35
CA ALA A 104 -5.16 8.50 -29.73
C ALA A 104 -5.45 9.68 -30.68
N HIS A 105 -6.44 10.51 -30.32
CA HIS A 105 -6.72 11.75 -31.06
C HIS A 105 -5.45 12.62 -31.13
N LEU A 106 -5.09 13.03 -32.35
CA LEU A 106 -4.10 14.08 -32.63
C LEU A 106 -4.55 15.45 -32.11
#